data_AF-C7YT08-F1
#
_entry.id   AF-C7YT08-F1
#
_cell.length_a   1.000
_cell.length_b   1.000
_cell.length_c   1.000
_cell.angle_alpha   90.00
_cell.angle_beta   90.00
_cell.angle_gamma   90.00
#
_symmetry.space_group_name_H-M   'P 1'
#
loop_
_entity.id
_entity.type
_entity.pdbx_description
1 polymer ?
#
loop_
_entity_poly.entity_id
_entity_poly.type
_entity_poly.pdbx_seq_one_letter_code
_entity_poly.pdbx_strand_id
1 'polypeptide(L)'
;MNVKALAALLLCSACAATKEAQYPMLYDTGWGGPVRYADKFNISSNSTGFTMVEATLVMPHLSIPKNPREKVEQYTASYWIGLDGVLSNPTLVRGLWQAGVIMSVWTNGTTEYTGFHEWIPDDPLSVSKAQLAISEGDHLHVRVETTNNGYHGTTTLTNLNTGKIYRHSQDAPVTWRGPTWPSQGASAEWIVEAGTYLNGPQYILPDWGTASFLGAHACYDDGECAVAGDGAADHGLMAAILWNDTSTLYTRSRAKGDHVSVKYVEEPFKG
;
A
#
# COMPACT_ATOMS: atom_id res chain seq x y z
N MET A 1 34.38 45.38 38.27
CA MET A 1 34.79 44.25 37.41
C MET A 1 33.95 43.03 37.77
N ASN A 2 33.15 42.58 36.80
CA ASN A 2 32.53 41.26 36.61
C ASN A 2 31.53 40.70 37.63
N VAL A 3 30.27 41.03 37.37
CA VAL A 3 29.09 40.17 37.56
C VAL A 3 29.23 38.94 36.65
N LYS A 4 29.09 37.72 37.18
CA LYS A 4 28.80 36.52 36.38
C LYS A 4 27.48 35.91 36.85
N ALA A 5 26.45 36.13 36.04
CA ALA A 5 25.16 35.49 36.14
C ALA A 5 25.29 34.02 35.71
N LEU A 6 24.66 33.13 36.50
CA LEU A 6 24.46 31.73 36.14
C LEU A 6 23.26 31.66 35.18
N ALA A 7 23.52 31.36 33.90
CA ALA A 7 22.45 31.11 32.93
C ALA A 7 21.99 29.65 33.04
N ALA A 8 20.73 29.44 33.39
CA ALA A 8 20.07 28.15 33.30
C ALA A 8 19.82 27.82 31.81
N LEU A 9 20.42 26.74 31.32
CA LEU A 9 20.08 26.17 30.01
C LEU A 9 18.71 25.49 30.13
N LEU A 10 17.66 26.15 29.66
CA LEU A 10 16.41 25.49 29.28
C LEU A 10 16.65 24.78 27.95
N LEU A 11 16.81 23.45 28.01
CA LEU A 11 16.64 22.57 26.85
C LEU A 11 15.16 22.56 26.47
N CYS A 12 14.76 23.48 25.60
CA CYS A 12 13.52 23.33 24.85
C CYS A 12 13.71 22.19 23.86
N SER A 13 13.22 21.00 24.23
CA SER A 13 12.90 19.95 23.27
C SER A 13 11.79 20.48 22.37
N ALA A 14 12.14 21.05 21.23
CA ALA A 14 11.18 21.32 20.18
C ALA A 14 10.70 19.97 19.66
N CYS A 15 9.52 19.52 20.12
CA CYS A 15 8.72 18.57 19.36
C CYS A 15 8.42 19.26 18.03
N ALA A 16 9.20 18.95 17.00
CA ALA A 16 8.84 19.24 15.62
C ALA A 16 7.52 18.50 15.39
N ALA A 17 6.40 19.23 15.44
CA ALA A 17 5.15 18.73 14.94
C ALA A 17 5.37 18.49 13.44
N THR A 18 5.54 17.22 13.06
CA THR A 18 5.58 16.82 11.66
C THR A 18 4.26 17.26 11.03
N LYS A 19 4.36 18.22 10.11
CA LYS A 19 3.23 18.66 9.28
C LYS A 19 2.75 17.42 8.55
N GLU A 20 1.46 17.10 8.64
CA GLU A 20 0.88 16.00 7.86
C GLU A 20 1.28 16.17 6.39
N ALA A 21 1.69 15.09 5.73
CA ALA A 21 1.95 15.13 4.30
C ALA A 21 0.71 15.67 3.59
N GLN A 22 0.86 16.82 2.92
CA GLN A 22 -0.18 17.40 2.08
C GLN A 22 -0.03 16.86 0.66
N TYR A 23 -0.05 15.53 0.54
CA TYR A 23 -0.06 14.91 -0.77
C TYR A 23 -1.32 15.33 -1.54
N PRO A 24 -1.21 15.67 -2.83
CA PRO A 24 -2.36 15.95 -3.66
C PRO A 24 -3.27 14.71 -3.70
N MET A 25 -4.58 14.96 -3.65
CA MET A 25 -5.56 13.90 -3.78
C MET A 25 -5.62 13.42 -5.23
N LEU A 26 -5.54 12.10 -5.42
CA LEU A 26 -5.92 11.41 -6.65
C LEU A 26 -7.25 10.71 -6.40
N TYR A 27 -8.26 11.04 -7.19
CA TYR A 27 -9.52 10.31 -7.17
C TYR A 27 -9.52 9.31 -8.33
N ASP A 28 -9.59 8.03 -8.00
CA ASP A 28 -9.69 6.95 -8.98
C ASP A 28 -10.74 5.92 -8.51
N THR A 29 -10.98 4.87 -9.29
CA THR A 29 -12.01 3.88 -8.96
C THR A 29 -11.50 2.67 -8.20
N GLY A 30 -10.19 2.54 -8.01
CA GLY A 30 -9.50 1.33 -7.57
C GLY A 30 -8.77 1.49 -6.24
N TRP A 31 -8.02 2.56 -6.01
CA TRP A 31 -7.03 2.67 -4.95
C TRP A 31 -7.40 3.68 -3.88
N GLY A 32 -7.17 3.29 -2.63
CA GLY A 32 -7.24 4.16 -1.45
C GLY A 32 -5.98 4.03 -0.62
N GLY A 33 -5.23 5.12 -0.45
CA GLY A 33 -3.99 5.11 0.34
C GLY A 33 -2.91 6.04 -0.20
N PRO A 34 -1.83 6.26 0.56
CA PRO A 34 -0.71 7.07 0.11
C PRO A 34 0.18 6.32 -0.87
N VAL A 35 0.75 7.11 -1.78
CA VAL A 35 1.82 6.74 -2.71
C VAL A 35 2.99 7.68 -2.43
N ARG A 36 4.19 7.11 -2.33
CA ARG A 36 5.45 7.84 -2.19
C ARG A 36 6.27 7.69 -3.47
N TYR A 37 6.69 8.81 -4.07
CA TYR A 37 7.63 8.79 -5.18
C TYR A 37 9.07 8.69 -4.68
N ALA A 38 9.90 8.00 -5.46
CA ALA A 38 11.32 7.92 -5.19
C ALA A 38 12.02 9.23 -5.58
N ASP A 39 12.54 9.93 -4.57
CA ASP A 39 13.27 11.20 -4.73
C ASP A 39 14.51 11.05 -5.64
N LYS A 40 15.15 9.87 -5.63
CA LYS A 40 16.36 9.54 -6.42
C LYS A 40 16.06 8.87 -7.77
N PHE A 41 14.80 8.79 -8.21
CA PHE A 41 14.44 8.10 -9.45
C PHE A 41 14.30 9.07 -10.62
N ASN A 42 14.94 8.76 -11.74
CA ASN A 42 14.75 9.48 -12.99
C ASN A 42 14.14 8.55 -14.04
N ILE A 43 12.86 8.80 -14.33
CA ILE A 43 12.02 8.08 -15.30
C ILE A 43 12.59 8.01 -16.72
N SER A 44 13.47 8.95 -17.09
CA SER A 44 14.13 9.00 -18.40
C SER A 44 15.46 8.23 -18.46
N SER A 45 15.86 7.60 -17.34
CA SER A 45 17.09 6.83 -17.21
C SER A 45 16.81 5.44 -16.64
N ASN A 46 17.75 4.50 -16.80
CA ASN A 46 17.69 3.19 -16.14
C ASN A 46 18.15 3.26 -14.66
N SER A 47 17.74 4.30 -13.93
CA SER A 47 18.03 4.44 -12.49
C SER A 47 17.16 3.48 -11.67
N THR A 48 17.69 2.98 -10.55
CA THR A 48 16.91 2.26 -9.54
C THR A 48 16.38 3.25 -8.51
N GLY A 49 15.09 3.13 -8.17
CA GLY A 49 14.44 3.92 -7.12
C GLY A 49 14.47 3.16 -5.80
N PHE A 50 13.33 3.07 -5.11
CA PHE A 50 13.20 2.23 -3.94
C PHE A 50 13.43 0.76 -4.30
N THR A 51 14.23 0.06 -3.50
CA THR A 51 14.47 -1.38 -3.64
C THR A 51 13.72 -2.20 -2.59
N MET A 52 13.02 -1.53 -1.68
CA MET A 52 12.26 -2.16 -0.62
C MET A 52 11.07 -1.29 -0.21
N VAL A 53 9.93 -1.92 0.04
CA VAL A 53 8.78 -1.33 0.75
C VAL A 53 8.32 -2.28 1.85
N GLU A 54 7.95 -1.72 3.00
CA GLU A 54 7.59 -2.48 4.18
C GLU A 54 6.48 -1.80 4.98
N ALA A 55 5.64 -2.63 5.59
CA ALA A 55 4.70 -2.23 6.63
C ALA A 55 4.20 -3.44 7.41
N THR A 56 3.67 -3.20 8.62
CA THR A 56 2.78 -4.15 9.30
C THR A 56 1.33 -3.77 9.02
N LEU A 57 0.60 -4.67 8.38
CA LEU A 57 -0.82 -4.56 8.09
C LEU A 57 -1.59 -5.15 9.26
N VAL A 58 -2.44 -4.34 9.89
CA VAL A 58 -3.35 -4.82 10.94
C VAL A 58 -4.64 -5.27 10.28
N MET A 59 -4.95 -6.57 10.34
CA MET A 59 -6.13 -7.13 9.68
C MET A 59 -7.42 -6.56 10.29
N PRO A 60 -8.21 -5.78 9.54
CA PRO A 60 -9.40 -5.14 10.07
C PRO A 60 -10.54 -6.14 10.26
N HIS A 61 -11.52 -5.81 11.09
CA HIS A 61 -12.81 -6.48 11.10
C HIS A 61 -13.60 -6.09 9.84
N LEU A 62 -14.21 -7.07 9.17
CA LEU A 62 -15.02 -6.86 7.97
C LEU A 62 -16.51 -6.95 8.28
N SER A 63 -17.29 -6.07 7.68
CA SER A 63 -18.74 -6.08 7.76
C SER A 63 -19.39 -5.76 6.40
N ILE A 64 -20.67 -6.09 6.27
CA ILE A 64 -21.44 -5.73 5.07
C ILE A 64 -21.68 -4.21 5.09
N PRO A 65 -21.41 -3.48 3.99
CA PRO A 65 -21.61 -2.04 3.95
C PRO A 65 -23.07 -1.67 4.16
N LYS A 66 -23.32 -0.45 4.65
CA LYS A 66 -24.69 0.02 4.90
C LYS A 66 -25.40 0.36 3.59
N ASN A 67 -24.68 0.96 2.64
CA ASN A 67 -25.16 1.42 1.34
C ASN A 67 -24.13 1.02 0.26
N PRO A 68 -23.89 -0.28 0.04
CA PRO A 68 -22.94 -0.70 -0.97
C PRO A 68 -23.40 -0.24 -2.36
N ARG A 69 -22.44 0.01 -3.27
CA ARG A 69 -22.73 0.30 -4.68
C ARG A 69 -23.65 -0.75 -5.31
N GLU A 70 -23.43 -2.01 -4.96
CA GLU A 70 -24.25 -3.13 -5.42
C GLU A 70 -24.45 -4.15 -4.29
N LYS A 71 -25.61 -4.80 -4.27
CA LYS A 71 -25.87 -5.90 -3.35
C LYS A 71 -25.37 -7.20 -3.96
N VAL A 72 -24.36 -7.79 -3.34
CA VAL A 72 -23.72 -9.03 -3.77
C VAL A 72 -23.63 -10.03 -2.62
N GLU A 73 -23.35 -11.29 -2.92
CA GLU A 73 -23.18 -12.32 -1.88
C GLU A 73 -21.86 -12.17 -1.10
N GLN A 74 -20.81 -11.72 -1.80
CA GLN A 74 -19.45 -11.59 -1.30
C GLN A 74 -18.93 -10.17 -1.58
N TYR A 75 -18.46 -9.52 -0.53
CA TYR A 75 -17.78 -8.23 -0.59
C TYR A 75 -16.29 -8.43 -0.41
N THR A 76 -15.47 -7.83 -1.27
CA THR A 76 -14.02 -8.09 -1.34
C THR A 76 -13.22 -6.80 -1.46
N ALA A 77 -12.05 -6.75 -0.85
CA ALA A 77 -11.02 -5.74 -1.06
C ALA A 77 -9.63 -6.38 -1.01
N SER A 78 -8.66 -5.81 -1.70
CA SER A 78 -7.25 -6.12 -1.51
C SER A 78 -6.62 -5.10 -0.55
N TYR A 79 -5.67 -5.54 0.27
CA TYR A 79 -4.97 -4.72 1.26
C TYR A 79 -3.48 -5.04 1.23
N TRP A 80 -2.67 -4.14 0.66
CA TRP A 80 -1.33 -4.49 0.17
C TRP A 80 -0.35 -3.33 0.22
N ILE A 81 0.93 -3.69 0.08
CA ILE A 81 2.02 -2.76 -0.21
C ILE A 81 2.74 -3.18 -1.49
N GLY A 82 3.33 -2.22 -2.20
CA GLY A 82 3.96 -2.50 -3.48
C GLY A 82 4.97 -1.45 -3.92
N LEU A 83 5.77 -1.84 -4.91
CA LEU A 83 6.72 -0.99 -5.63
C LEU A 83 6.24 -0.81 -7.07
N ASP A 84 6.35 0.43 -7.57
CA ASP A 84 5.76 0.91 -8.83
C ASP A 84 4.23 0.81 -8.85
N GLY A 85 3.60 0.84 -10.04
CA GLY A 85 2.14 0.83 -10.18
C GLY A 85 1.59 2.17 -10.68
N VAL A 86 1.55 3.19 -9.82
CA VAL A 86 0.95 4.50 -10.13
C VAL A 86 1.58 5.24 -11.33
N LEU A 87 2.89 5.06 -11.55
CA LEU A 87 3.64 5.69 -12.64
C LEU A 87 3.76 4.78 -13.86
N SER A 88 3.12 3.62 -13.88
CA SER A 88 3.14 2.71 -15.02
C SER A 88 2.42 3.35 -16.22
N ASN A 89 3.06 3.31 -17.39
CA ASN A 89 2.52 3.87 -18.62
C ASN A 89 2.70 2.84 -19.75
N PRO A 90 1.74 2.66 -20.68
CA PRO A 90 1.90 1.76 -21.82
C PRO A 90 3.20 1.94 -22.64
N THR A 91 3.80 3.13 -22.62
CA THR A 91 5.07 3.42 -23.31
C THR A 91 6.32 3.21 -22.45
N LEU A 92 6.15 3.02 -21.14
CA LEU A 92 7.24 2.81 -20.17
C LEU A 92 7.00 1.50 -19.44
N VAL A 93 7.74 0.48 -19.86
CA VAL A 93 7.59 -0.89 -19.35
C VAL A 93 7.99 -0.94 -17.87
N ARG A 94 7.00 -1.06 -17.00
CA ARG A 94 7.16 -1.20 -15.55
C ARG A 94 6.12 -2.16 -15.00
N GLY A 95 6.57 -3.12 -14.22
CA GLY A 95 5.70 -4.02 -13.47
C GLY A 95 5.41 -3.47 -12.09
N LEU A 96 4.22 -3.75 -11.56
CA LEU A 96 3.88 -3.54 -10.15
C LEU A 96 4.22 -4.83 -9.39
N TRP A 97 5.19 -4.76 -8.47
CA TRP A 97 5.49 -5.86 -7.57
C TRP A 97 4.85 -5.58 -6.22
N GLN A 98 3.89 -6.41 -5.84
CA GLN A 98 3.03 -6.17 -4.68
C GLN A 98 2.74 -7.43 -3.87
N ALA A 99 2.41 -7.22 -2.60
CA ALA A 99 1.99 -8.30 -1.72
C ALA A 99 1.08 -7.79 -0.60
N GLY A 100 0.20 -8.66 -0.13
CA GLY A 100 -0.76 -8.29 0.89
C GLY A 100 -1.80 -9.37 1.14
N VAL A 101 -3.03 -8.94 1.40
CA VAL A 101 -4.16 -9.80 1.76
C VAL A 101 -5.38 -9.44 0.92
N ILE A 102 -6.02 -10.44 0.34
CA ILE A 102 -7.39 -10.34 -0.18
C ILE A 102 -8.33 -10.64 0.99
N MET A 103 -9.24 -9.71 1.26
CA MET A 103 -10.15 -9.72 2.39
C MET A 103 -11.58 -9.82 1.88
N SER A 104 -12.33 -10.82 2.33
CA SER A 104 -13.72 -11.04 1.91
C SER A 104 -14.66 -11.25 3.08
N VAL A 105 -15.90 -10.77 2.94
CA VAL A 105 -17.01 -11.07 3.85
C VAL A 105 -18.26 -11.46 3.05
N TRP A 106 -18.96 -12.48 3.53
CA TRP A 106 -20.21 -12.96 2.94
C TRP A 106 -21.41 -12.47 3.74
N THR A 107 -22.57 -12.41 3.09
CA THR A 107 -23.84 -11.99 3.74
C THR A 107 -24.23 -12.80 4.98
N ASN A 108 -23.69 -14.01 5.16
CA ASN A 108 -23.86 -14.82 6.36
C ASN A 108 -22.91 -14.44 7.53
N GLY A 109 -22.05 -13.45 7.35
CA GLY A 109 -21.07 -12.97 8.33
C GLY A 109 -19.73 -13.72 8.33
N THR A 110 -19.53 -14.71 7.45
CA THR A 110 -18.24 -15.39 7.31
C THR A 110 -17.22 -14.42 6.74
N THR A 111 -15.99 -14.44 7.26
CA THR A 111 -14.86 -13.64 6.76
C THR A 111 -13.71 -14.54 6.31
N GLU A 112 -12.95 -14.07 5.32
CA GLU A 112 -11.74 -14.71 4.84
C GLU A 112 -10.63 -13.69 4.58
N TYR A 113 -9.41 -14.05 4.98
CA TYR A 113 -8.19 -13.30 4.78
C TYR A 113 -7.18 -14.22 4.09
N THR A 114 -6.90 -13.95 2.82
CA THR A 114 -6.01 -14.78 2.00
C THR A 114 -4.80 -13.97 1.60
N GLY A 115 -3.61 -14.39 2.03
CA GLY A 115 -2.37 -13.75 1.60
C GLY A 115 -2.16 -13.89 0.09
N PHE A 116 -1.50 -12.92 -0.53
CA PHE A 116 -1.13 -13.00 -1.94
C PHE A 116 0.16 -12.23 -2.23
N HIS A 117 0.75 -12.52 -3.38
CA HIS A 117 1.72 -11.65 -4.03
C HIS A 117 1.47 -11.65 -5.54
N GLU A 118 1.88 -10.59 -6.23
CA GLU A 118 1.61 -10.40 -7.65
C GLU A 118 2.70 -9.55 -8.29
N TRP A 119 3.14 -9.95 -9.49
CA TRP A 119 3.99 -9.14 -10.35
C TRP A 119 3.26 -8.81 -11.63
N ILE A 120 2.57 -7.68 -11.67
CA ILE A 120 1.83 -7.29 -12.87
C ILE A 120 2.83 -7.14 -14.04
N PRO A 121 2.56 -7.75 -15.21
CA PRO A 121 1.25 -8.23 -15.69
C PRO A 121 0.89 -9.71 -15.44
N ASP A 122 1.67 -10.47 -14.68
CA ASP A 122 1.26 -11.82 -14.29
C ASP A 122 0.12 -11.79 -13.28
N ASP A 123 -0.69 -12.86 -13.27
CA ASP A 123 -1.80 -13.05 -12.33
C ASP A 123 -1.32 -13.15 -10.86
N PRO A 124 -2.15 -12.77 -9.86
CA PRO A 124 -1.80 -12.88 -8.46
C PRO A 124 -1.72 -14.35 -8.02
N LEU A 125 -0.72 -14.65 -7.21
CA LEU A 125 -0.52 -15.95 -6.59
C LEU A 125 -0.99 -15.93 -5.14
N SER A 126 -1.99 -16.75 -4.84
CA SER A 126 -2.55 -16.89 -3.49
C SER A 126 -1.62 -17.72 -2.59
N VAL A 127 -1.42 -17.25 -1.37
CA VAL A 127 -0.74 -17.96 -0.30
C VAL A 127 -1.77 -18.80 0.45
N SER A 128 -1.59 -20.13 0.42
CA SER A 128 -2.54 -21.03 1.06
C SER A 128 -2.52 -20.89 2.59
N LYS A 129 -3.66 -21.16 3.25
CA LYS A 129 -3.77 -21.16 4.72
C LYS A 129 -2.77 -22.11 5.41
N ALA A 130 -2.34 -23.17 4.73
CA ALA A 130 -1.33 -24.10 5.23
C ALA A 130 0.08 -23.48 5.26
N GLN A 131 0.38 -22.58 4.32
CA GLN A 131 1.64 -21.83 4.30
C GLN A 131 1.59 -20.65 5.27
N LEU A 132 0.48 -19.91 5.29
CA LEU A 132 0.29 -18.76 6.13
C LEU A 132 -1.19 -18.56 6.45
N ALA A 133 -1.62 -18.94 7.65
CA ALA A 133 -2.95 -18.61 8.16
C ALA A 133 -2.96 -17.13 8.58
N ILE A 134 -4.00 -16.42 8.17
CA ILE A 134 -4.24 -15.01 8.48
C ILE A 134 -5.67 -14.92 9.01
N SER A 135 -5.87 -14.16 10.08
CA SER A 135 -7.18 -13.93 10.69
C SER A 135 -7.36 -12.45 11.03
N GLU A 136 -8.61 -12.07 11.27
CA GLU A 136 -8.94 -10.75 11.82
C GLU A 136 -8.09 -10.44 13.06
N GLY A 137 -7.59 -9.21 13.15
CA GLY A 137 -6.74 -8.74 14.26
C GLY A 137 -5.28 -9.19 14.20
N ASP A 138 -4.90 -10.07 13.26
CA ASP A 138 -3.50 -10.41 13.06
C ASP A 138 -2.69 -9.22 12.57
N HIS A 139 -1.43 -9.18 13.01
CA HIS A 139 -0.43 -8.23 12.55
C HIS A 139 0.44 -8.93 11.52
N LEU A 140 0.22 -8.61 10.25
CA LEU A 140 0.96 -9.18 9.14
C LEU A 140 2.07 -8.21 8.73
N HIS A 141 3.31 -8.55 9.06
CA HIS A 141 4.47 -7.84 8.52
C HIS A 141 4.69 -8.25 7.07
N VAL A 142 4.65 -7.28 6.16
CA VAL A 142 4.81 -7.46 4.72
C VAL A 142 6.03 -6.69 4.29
N ARG A 143 6.91 -7.36 3.54
CA ARG A 143 8.12 -6.78 2.97
C ARG A 143 8.26 -7.22 1.53
N VAL A 144 8.38 -6.24 0.65
CA VAL A 144 8.54 -6.43 -0.80
C VAL A 144 9.87 -5.81 -1.19
N GLU A 145 10.74 -6.59 -1.81
CA GLU A 145 12.09 -6.20 -2.20
C GLU A 145 12.32 -6.44 -3.69
N THR A 146 13.16 -5.60 -4.29
CA THR A 146 13.69 -5.81 -5.63
C THR A 146 15.20 -5.69 -5.66
N THR A 147 15.80 -6.44 -6.58
CA THR A 147 17.24 -6.43 -6.86
C THR A 147 17.44 -6.43 -8.37
N ASN A 148 18.69 -6.30 -8.82
CA ASN A 148 19.03 -6.28 -10.24
C ASN A 148 18.20 -5.22 -11.00
N ASN A 149 18.15 -3.98 -10.49
CA ASN A 149 17.35 -2.88 -11.05
C ASN A 149 15.89 -3.27 -11.34
N GLY A 150 15.25 -3.95 -10.38
CA GLY A 150 13.85 -4.34 -10.52
C GLY A 150 13.59 -5.59 -11.35
N TYR A 151 14.60 -6.32 -11.79
CA TYR A 151 14.40 -7.55 -12.58
C TYR A 151 14.26 -8.81 -11.74
N HIS A 152 14.49 -8.73 -10.43
CA HIS A 152 14.29 -9.85 -9.51
C HIS A 152 13.66 -9.34 -8.22
N GLY A 153 12.65 -10.03 -7.71
CA GLY A 153 11.83 -9.59 -6.60
C GLY A 153 11.67 -10.66 -5.54
N THR A 154 11.52 -10.23 -4.30
CA THR A 154 11.24 -11.10 -3.16
C THR A 154 10.10 -10.53 -2.33
N THR A 155 9.18 -11.38 -1.96
CA THR A 155 8.11 -11.08 -1.01
C THR A 155 8.32 -11.90 0.26
N THR A 156 8.20 -11.24 1.41
CA THR A 156 8.13 -11.89 2.72
C THR A 156 6.86 -11.46 3.43
N LEU A 157 6.04 -12.42 3.84
CA LEU A 157 4.86 -12.24 4.67
C LEU A 157 5.09 -12.94 6.00
N THR A 158 5.08 -12.21 7.11
CA THR A 158 5.24 -12.75 8.45
C THR A 158 4.01 -12.43 9.29
N ASN A 159 3.26 -13.46 9.67
CA ASN A 159 2.19 -13.28 10.65
C ASN A 159 2.84 -13.22 12.05
N LEU A 160 2.94 -12.01 12.61
CA LEU A 160 3.60 -11.76 13.89
C LEU A 160 2.88 -12.43 15.07
N ASN A 161 1.57 -12.70 14.93
CA ASN A 161 0.79 -13.38 15.96
C ASN A 161 1.12 -14.87 16.06
N THR A 162 1.46 -15.51 14.93
CA THR A 162 1.75 -16.95 14.87
C THR A 162 3.24 -17.27 14.69
N GLY A 163 4.05 -16.28 14.32
CA GLY A 163 5.46 -16.44 13.94
C GLY A 163 5.67 -17.16 12.60
N LYS A 164 4.61 -17.44 11.85
CA LYS A 164 4.70 -18.10 10.53
C LYS A 164 5.19 -17.11 9.48
N ILE A 165 6.09 -17.60 8.63
CA ILE A 165 6.71 -16.82 7.56
C ILE A 165 6.46 -17.54 6.25
N TYR A 166 5.96 -16.79 5.27
CA TYR A 166 5.97 -17.14 3.86
C TYR A 166 6.97 -16.26 3.13
N ARG A 167 7.78 -16.86 2.26
CA ARG A 167 8.75 -16.15 1.43
C ARG A 167 8.71 -16.71 0.01
N HIS A 168 8.71 -15.83 -0.96
CA HIS A 168 8.74 -16.17 -2.38
C HIS A 168 9.64 -15.20 -3.14
N SER A 169 10.38 -15.73 -4.12
CA SER A 169 11.24 -14.94 -4.99
C SER A 169 11.02 -15.36 -6.43
N GLN A 170 11.03 -14.40 -7.35
CA GLN A 170 10.87 -14.64 -8.78
C GLN A 170 11.56 -13.57 -9.61
N ASP A 171 11.81 -13.88 -10.88
CA ASP A 171 12.24 -12.88 -11.85
C ASP A 171 11.05 -12.08 -12.37
N ALA A 172 11.34 -10.89 -12.87
CA ALA A 172 10.34 -10.03 -13.49
C ALA A 172 9.67 -10.75 -14.68
N PRO A 173 8.34 -10.62 -14.84
CA PRO A 173 7.60 -11.32 -15.87
C PRO A 173 8.01 -10.84 -17.27
N VAL A 174 7.97 -11.77 -18.22
CA VAL A 174 8.31 -11.56 -19.62
C VAL A 174 7.10 -11.89 -20.48
N THR A 175 6.57 -10.92 -21.21
CA THR A 175 5.48 -11.20 -22.14
C THR A 175 6.02 -11.90 -23.39
N TRP A 176 5.30 -12.89 -23.91
CA TRP A 176 5.73 -13.64 -25.10
C TRP A 176 5.91 -12.70 -26.30
N ARG A 177 7.16 -12.55 -26.76
CA ARG A 177 7.60 -11.58 -27.79
C ARG A 177 7.44 -10.10 -27.40
N GLY A 178 7.16 -9.81 -26.14
CA GLY A 178 7.11 -8.46 -25.60
C GLY A 178 8.27 -8.18 -24.65
N PRO A 179 8.19 -7.06 -23.90
CA PRO A 179 9.25 -6.68 -23.00
C PRO A 179 9.20 -7.47 -21.67
N THR A 180 10.28 -7.36 -20.90
CA THR A 180 10.31 -7.75 -19.48
C THR A 180 9.81 -6.58 -18.63
N TRP A 181 9.02 -6.85 -17.59
CA TRP A 181 8.35 -5.82 -16.77
C TRP A 181 9.00 -5.64 -15.39
N PRO A 182 10.12 -4.91 -15.29
CA PRO A 182 10.80 -4.71 -14.01
C PRO A 182 9.99 -3.81 -13.07
N SER A 183 10.14 -4.02 -11.77
CA SER A 183 9.69 -3.10 -10.72
C SER A 183 10.91 -2.35 -10.17
N GLN A 184 11.23 -1.22 -10.79
CA GLN A 184 12.40 -0.40 -10.50
C GLN A 184 12.23 0.52 -9.27
N GLY A 185 11.02 0.58 -8.70
CA GLY A 185 10.68 1.32 -7.50
C GLY A 185 10.65 2.83 -7.69
N ALA A 186 10.08 3.30 -8.80
CA ALA A 186 9.75 4.71 -9.00
C ALA A 186 8.75 5.23 -7.95
N SER A 187 7.91 4.33 -7.44
CA SER A 187 6.99 4.58 -6.33
C SER A 187 6.99 3.43 -5.33
N ALA A 188 6.53 3.75 -4.11
CA ALA A 188 6.14 2.79 -3.08
C ALA A 188 4.75 3.15 -2.57
N GLU A 189 3.92 2.14 -2.29
CA GLU A 189 2.48 2.32 -2.15
C GLU A 189 1.94 1.50 -0.97
N TRP A 190 0.95 2.05 -0.25
CA TRP A 190 0.26 1.39 0.87
C TRP A 190 -1.25 1.50 0.66
N ILE A 191 -1.85 0.50 0.03
CA ILE A 191 -3.15 0.61 -0.63
C ILE A 191 -4.18 -0.36 -0.03
N VAL A 192 -5.41 0.12 0.13
CA VAL A 192 -6.63 -0.71 0.11
C VAL A 192 -7.28 -0.51 -1.25
N GLU A 193 -7.63 -1.59 -1.94
CA GLU A 193 -8.05 -1.50 -3.33
C GLU A 193 -9.35 -2.27 -3.62
N ALA A 194 -10.19 -1.63 -4.44
CA ALA A 194 -11.27 -2.24 -5.21
C ALA A 194 -10.65 -2.92 -6.45
N GLY A 195 -10.02 -4.07 -6.21
CA GLY A 195 -9.36 -4.87 -7.24
C GLY A 195 -10.36 -5.47 -8.23
N THR A 196 -9.89 -6.35 -9.10
CA THR A 196 -10.75 -7.04 -10.07
C THR A 196 -10.60 -8.55 -9.90
N TYR A 197 -11.70 -9.30 -10.02
CA TYR A 197 -11.58 -10.75 -10.17
C TYR A 197 -10.85 -11.06 -11.47
N LEU A 198 -10.03 -12.12 -11.50
CA LEU A 198 -9.40 -12.55 -12.75
C LEU A 198 -10.46 -12.77 -13.83
N ASN A 199 -10.39 -11.99 -14.90
CA ASN A 199 -11.37 -11.97 -15.99
C ASN A 199 -12.82 -11.67 -15.54
N GLY A 200 -13.01 -10.96 -14.43
CA GLY A 200 -14.31 -10.70 -13.82
C GLY A 200 -14.56 -9.21 -13.54
N PRO A 201 -15.66 -8.90 -12.82
CA PRO A 201 -15.97 -7.53 -12.45
C PRO A 201 -15.01 -7.02 -11.38
N GLN A 202 -15.00 -5.70 -11.21
CA GLN A 202 -14.38 -5.04 -10.08
C GLN A 202 -15.04 -5.49 -8.76
N TYR A 203 -14.27 -5.56 -7.69
CA TYR A 203 -14.78 -5.91 -6.37
C TYR A 203 -15.83 -4.90 -5.89
N ILE A 204 -16.85 -5.43 -5.21
CA ILE A 204 -17.72 -4.61 -4.36
C ILE A 204 -17.12 -4.61 -2.96
N LEU A 205 -16.77 -3.43 -2.47
CA LEU A 205 -16.00 -3.24 -1.26
C LEU A 205 -16.78 -3.64 0.01
N PRO A 206 -16.17 -4.35 0.98
CA PRO A 206 -16.71 -4.51 2.31
C PRO A 206 -16.51 -3.23 3.14
N ASP A 207 -17.23 -3.10 4.25
CA ASP A 207 -16.89 -2.10 5.27
C ASP A 207 -15.85 -2.71 6.20
N TRP A 208 -14.59 -2.29 6.04
CA TRP A 208 -13.45 -2.69 6.87
C TRP A 208 -13.22 -1.74 8.05
N GLY A 209 -14.06 -0.72 8.24
CA GLY A 209 -13.84 0.35 9.22
C GLY A 209 -12.58 1.15 8.89
N THR A 210 -11.43 0.78 9.45
CA THR A 210 -10.14 1.46 9.23
C THR A 210 -9.00 0.45 9.14
N ALA A 211 -8.39 0.38 7.97
CA ALA A 211 -7.16 -0.39 7.73
C ALA A 211 -5.95 0.46 8.17
N SER A 212 -4.98 -0.16 8.84
CA SER A 212 -3.83 0.54 9.43
C SER A 212 -2.50 -0.11 9.04
N PHE A 213 -1.65 0.64 8.36
CA PHE A 213 -0.25 0.26 8.10
C PHE A 213 0.64 0.90 9.16
N LEU A 214 1.38 0.07 9.90
CA LEU A 214 2.34 0.50 10.91
C LEU A 214 3.76 0.35 10.34
N GLY A 215 4.66 1.27 10.68
CA GLY A 215 6.05 1.22 10.18
C GLY A 215 6.14 1.32 8.66
N ALA A 216 5.23 2.08 8.03
CA ALA A 216 5.12 2.22 6.59
C ALA A 216 6.27 3.06 6.01
N HIS A 217 7.22 2.40 5.35
CA HIS A 217 8.39 3.06 4.75
C HIS A 217 8.93 2.29 3.54
N ALA A 218 9.69 2.99 2.71
CA ALA A 218 10.38 2.43 1.55
C ALA A 218 11.85 2.85 1.58
N CYS A 219 12.76 1.96 1.19
CA CYS A 219 14.20 2.22 1.25
C CYS A 219 14.88 2.05 -0.10
N TYR A 220 15.97 2.80 -0.27
CA TYR A 220 16.94 2.65 -1.34
C TYR A 220 17.95 1.53 -1.00
N ASP A 221 18.77 1.15 -1.98
CA ASP A 221 19.84 0.17 -1.79
C ASP A 221 20.98 0.64 -0.87
N ASP A 222 21.16 1.94 -0.74
CA ASP A 222 22.09 2.56 0.22
C ASP A 222 21.58 2.58 1.67
N GLY A 223 20.34 2.13 1.89
CA GLY A 223 19.70 2.05 3.21
C GLY A 223 19.01 3.33 3.67
N GLU A 224 19.04 4.42 2.88
CA GLU A 224 18.19 5.57 3.16
C GLU A 224 16.72 5.21 2.91
N CYS A 225 15.81 5.74 3.74
CA CYS A 225 14.39 5.41 3.65
C CYS A 225 13.51 6.66 3.63
N ALA A 226 12.43 6.57 2.87
CA ALA A 226 11.32 7.52 2.87
C ALA A 226 10.13 6.91 3.61
N VAL A 227 9.54 7.70 4.50
CA VAL A 227 8.39 7.28 5.30
C VAL A 227 7.11 7.69 4.57
N ALA A 228 6.07 6.85 4.62
CA ALA A 228 4.85 7.03 3.84
C ALA A 228 4.19 8.40 4.03
N GLY A 229 4.10 8.88 5.27
CA GLY A 229 3.43 10.13 5.66
C GLY A 229 4.32 11.36 5.76
N ASP A 230 5.58 11.30 5.30
CA ASP A 230 6.51 12.43 5.35
C ASP A 230 6.84 12.93 3.94
N GLY A 231 6.88 14.24 3.72
CA GLY A 231 7.32 14.83 2.46
C GLY A 231 6.60 16.11 2.06
N ALA A 232 7.07 16.71 0.97
CA ALA A 232 6.38 17.81 0.30
C ALA A 232 5.27 17.28 -0.62
N ALA A 233 4.41 18.17 -1.11
CA ALA A 233 3.24 17.80 -1.91
C ALA A 233 3.62 17.12 -3.24
N ASP A 234 4.77 17.42 -3.80
CA ASP A 234 5.29 16.83 -5.04
C ASP A 234 6.00 15.49 -4.84
N HIS A 235 6.18 15.05 -3.61
CA HIS A 235 6.85 13.78 -3.32
C HIS A 235 5.92 12.56 -3.33
N GLY A 236 4.63 12.73 -3.59
CA GLY A 236 3.67 11.64 -3.54
C GLY A 236 2.26 12.07 -3.91
N LEU A 237 1.31 11.17 -3.71
CA LEU A 237 -0.12 11.46 -3.81
C LEU A 237 -0.90 10.68 -2.75
N MET A 238 -2.15 11.06 -2.54
CA MET A 238 -3.10 10.35 -1.71
C MET A 238 -4.25 9.86 -2.59
N ALA A 239 -4.27 8.56 -2.90
CA ALA A 239 -5.34 7.94 -3.66
C ALA A 239 -6.61 7.80 -2.81
N ALA A 240 -7.74 7.97 -3.47
CA ALA A 240 -9.05 7.76 -2.89
C ALA A 240 -10.02 7.15 -3.90
N ILE A 241 -10.71 6.09 -3.47
CA ILE A 241 -11.71 5.39 -4.26
C ILE A 241 -12.96 6.27 -4.36
N LEU A 242 -13.23 6.77 -5.56
CA LEU A 242 -14.41 7.52 -5.96
C LEU A 242 -15.08 6.80 -7.13
N TRP A 243 -16.30 6.32 -6.93
CA TRP A 243 -17.08 5.74 -8.02
C TRP A 243 -18.01 6.78 -8.62
N ASN A 244 -17.68 7.21 -9.84
CA ASN A 244 -18.37 8.31 -10.54
C ASN A 244 -19.84 8.01 -10.84
N ASP A 245 -20.18 6.75 -11.10
CA ASP A 245 -21.56 6.32 -11.38
C ASP A 245 -22.51 6.56 -10.19
N THR A 246 -21.99 6.45 -8.97
CA THR A 246 -22.72 6.70 -7.73
C THR A 246 -22.39 8.06 -7.11
N SER A 247 -21.41 8.80 -7.66
CA SER A 247 -20.87 10.03 -7.07
C SER A 247 -20.54 9.87 -5.58
N THR A 248 -19.98 8.71 -5.22
CA THR A 248 -19.74 8.32 -3.82
C THR A 248 -18.25 8.07 -3.59
N LEU A 249 -17.71 8.73 -2.58
CA LEU A 249 -16.37 8.51 -2.04
C LEU A 249 -16.43 7.30 -1.09
N TYR A 250 -15.53 6.35 -1.30
CA TYR A 250 -15.45 5.10 -0.53
C TYR A 250 -14.27 5.02 0.42
N THR A 251 -13.27 5.91 0.28
CA THR A 251 -12.11 5.91 1.18
C THR A 251 -11.71 7.29 1.65
N ARG A 252 -11.33 7.39 2.92
CA ARG A 252 -10.59 8.53 3.48
C ARG A 252 -9.27 8.06 4.06
N SER A 253 -8.18 8.53 3.47
CA SER A 253 -6.83 8.13 3.84
C SER A 253 -6.12 9.24 4.61
N ARG A 254 -5.24 8.86 5.54
CA ARG A 254 -4.35 9.77 6.27
C ARG A 254 -3.00 9.08 6.44
N ALA A 255 -1.92 9.83 6.24
CA ALA A 255 -0.57 9.37 6.50
C ALA A 255 0.13 10.41 7.39
N LYS A 256 0.78 9.97 8.46
CA LYS A 256 1.56 10.81 9.36
C LYS A 256 2.74 10.03 9.89
N GLY A 257 3.96 10.44 9.55
CA GLY A 257 5.13 9.62 9.79
C GLY A 257 4.92 8.24 9.17
N ASP A 258 5.28 7.20 9.92
CA ASP A 258 5.23 5.79 9.50
C ASP A 258 3.88 5.12 9.72
N HIS A 259 2.85 5.90 10.06
CA HIS A 259 1.50 5.42 10.26
C HIS A 259 0.58 5.88 9.14
N VAL A 260 -0.09 4.92 8.50
CA VAL A 260 -1.10 5.16 7.47
C VAL A 260 -2.42 4.53 7.90
N SER A 261 -3.51 5.28 7.76
CA SER A 261 -4.87 4.78 7.97
C SER A 261 -5.71 5.00 6.73
N VAL A 262 -6.40 3.96 6.26
CA VAL A 262 -7.36 4.01 5.14
C VAL A 262 -8.73 3.61 5.68
N LYS A 263 -9.63 4.59 5.80
CA LYS A 263 -10.97 4.40 6.35
C LYS A 263 -11.98 4.14 5.23
N TYR A 264 -12.82 3.12 5.40
CA TYR A 264 -14.01 2.93 4.57
C TYR A 264 -15.05 4.00 4.88
N VAL A 265 -15.63 4.60 3.86
CA VAL A 265 -16.72 5.57 3.95
C VAL A 265 -17.76 5.33 2.86
N GLU A 266 -18.93 5.95 2.98
CA GLU A 266 -19.99 5.95 1.95
C GLU A 266 -20.52 7.40 1.83
N GLU A 267 -19.65 8.30 1.39
CA GLU A 267 -19.93 9.74 1.46
C GLU A 267 -20.25 10.32 0.07
N PRO A 268 -21.33 11.09 -0.09
CA PRO A 268 -21.60 11.80 -1.32
C PRO A 268 -20.43 12.75 -1.66
N PHE A 269 -19.88 12.62 -2.86
CA PHE A 269 -18.82 13.48 -3.34
C PHE A 269 -19.42 14.72 -4.00
N LYS A 270 -19.18 15.88 -3.39
CA LYS A 270 -19.51 17.20 -3.94
C LYS A 270 -18.17 17.86 -4.27
N GLY A 271 -17.81 17.87 -5.55
CA GLY A 271 -16.54 18.39 -6.05
C GLY A 271 -16.25 19.83 -5.65
#